data_AF-A0A7K4IR62-F1
#
_entry.id   AF-A0A7K4IR62-F1
#
_cell.length_a   1.000
_cell.length_b   1.000
_cell.length_c   1.000
_cell.angle_alpha   90.00
_cell.angle_beta   90.00
_cell.angle_gamma   90.00
#
_symmetry.space_group_name_H-M   'P 1'
#
loop_
_entity.id
_entity.type
_entity.pdbx_description
1 polymer ?
#
loop_
_entity_poly.entity_id
_entity_poly.type
_entity_poly.pdbx_seq_one_letter_code
_entity_poly.pdbx_strand_id
1 'polypeptide(L)'
;MKVKFWLLDINYEVKDDMPEVWLWGISDSGKRVLIVDRNFVAYFYAVIEDSVNPSKIVEEISKEYLFVVKTEIVERKFFGKPVKAIKVCCKNPDVIPKYARAFRSFEGVK
;
A
#
# COMPACT_ATOMS: atom_id res chain seq x y z
N MET A 1 3.49 7.35 -24.28
CA MET A 1 3.35 8.82 -24.28
C MET A 1 4.23 9.39 -23.18
N LYS A 2 4.88 10.55 -23.39
CA LYS A 2 5.65 11.26 -22.35
C LYS A 2 5.04 12.65 -22.19
N VAL A 3 4.81 13.07 -20.94
CA VAL A 3 4.30 14.40 -20.58
C VAL A 3 5.22 15.00 -19.53
N LYS A 4 5.67 16.23 -19.76
CA LYS A 4 6.34 17.05 -18.75
C LYS A 4 5.30 18.03 -18.20
N PHE A 5 5.17 18.05 -16.88
CA PHE A 5 4.19 18.88 -16.20
C PHE A 5 4.66 19.23 -14.79
N TRP A 6 4.08 20.29 -14.24
CA TRP A 6 4.24 20.69 -12.85
C TRP A 6 3.07 20.13 -12.04
N LEU A 7 3.37 19.28 -11.05
CA LEU A 7 2.36 18.71 -10.15
C LEU A 7 1.82 19.82 -9.23
N LEU A 8 0.51 19.98 -9.19
CA LEU A 8 -0.19 20.94 -8.34
C LEU A 8 -0.86 20.27 -7.15
N ASP A 9 -1.52 19.14 -7.39
CA ASP A 9 -2.27 18.43 -6.36
C ASP A 9 -2.37 16.93 -6.69
N ILE A 10 -2.67 16.14 -5.66
CA ILE A 10 -2.86 14.69 -5.74
C ILE A 10 -4.07 14.26 -4.91
N ASN A 11 -4.95 13.47 -5.52
CA ASN A 11 -6.03 12.78 -4.83
C ASN A 11 -6.13 11.33 -5.34
N TYR A 12 -6.99 10.55 -4.70
CA TYR A 12 -7.38 9.24 -5.22
C TYR A 12 -8.90 9.18 -5.35
N GLU A 13 -9.35 8.38 -6.32
CA GLU A 13 -10.75 8.03 -6.50
C GLU A 13 -10.87 6.51 -6.59
N VAL A 14 -11.98 5.95 -6.12
CA VAL A 14 -12.30 4.54 -6.33
C VAL A 14 -13.39 4.47 -7.39
N LYS A 15 -13.05 3.99 -8.59
CA LYS A 15 -13.98 3.78 -9.69
C LYS A 15 -14.07 2.29 -10.00
N ASP A 16 -15.28 1.73 -9.99
CA ASP A 16 -15.51 0.31 -10.28
C ASP A 16 -14.59 -0.63 -9.45
N ASP A 17 -14.46 -0.35 -8.14
CA ASP A 17 -13.57 -1.04 -7.20
C ASP A 17 -12.06 -1.01 -7.56
N MET A 18 -11.66 -0.08 -8.44
CA MET A 18 -10.27 0.15 -8.82
C MET A 18 -9.81 1.53 -8.30
N PRO A 19 -8.79 1.59 -7.45
CA PRO A 19 -8.22 2.85 -7.03
C PRO A 19 -7.48 3.50 -8.20
N GLU A 20 -7.74 4.78 -8.42
CA GLU A 20 -7.03 5.62 -9.36
C GLU A 20 -6.33 6.74 -8.59
N VAL A 21 -5.02 6.91 -8.81
CA VAL A 21 -4.28 8.08 -8.31
C VAL A 21 -4.34 9.16 -9.37
N TRP A 22 -4.86 10.32 -8.99
CA TRP A 22 -5.07 11.45 -9.86
C TRP A 22 -4.03 12.52 -9.57
N LEU A 23 -3.20 12.81 -10.56
CA LEU A 23 -2.18 13.84 -10.50
C LEU A 23 -2.62 15.05 -11.33
N TRP A 24 -2.96 16.14 -10.66
CA TRP A 24 -3.37 17.38 -11.30
C TRP A 24 -2.15 18.26 -11.53
N GLY A 25 -2.09 18.92 -12.69
CA GLY A 25 -0.99 19.85 -12.92
C GLY A 25 -1.10 20.71 -14.16
N ILE A 26 0.01 21.38 -14.47
CA ILE A 26 0.15 22.25 -15.64
C ILE A 26 1.28 21.73 -16.53
N SER A 27 1.02 21.46 -17.81
CA SER A 27 2.04 21.07 -18.78
C SER A 27 3.08 22.19 -18.98
N ASP A 28 4.22 21.84 -19.59
CA ASP A 28 5.21 22.82 -20.05
C ASP A 28 4.68 23.86 -21.05
N SER A 29 3.58 23.55 -21.74
CA SER A 29 2.82 24.46 -22.62
C SER A 29 1.75 25.30 -21.89
N GLY A 30 1.68 25.25 -20.56
CA GLY A 30 0.74 26.04 -19.75
C GLY A 30 -0.69 25.49 -19.70
N LYS A 31 -0.93 24.26 -20.19
CA LYS A 31 -2.26 23.63 -20.19
C LYS A 31 -2.51 22.84 -18.91
N ARG A 32 -3.73 22.88 -18.39
CA ARG A 32 -4.15 22.00 -17.29
C ARG A 32 -4.18 20.54 -17.76
N VAL A 33 -3.60 19.64 -16.97
CA VAL A 33 -3.52 18.21 -17.25
C VAL A 33 -3.96 17.40 -16.03
N LEU A 34 -4.58 16.24 -16.30
CA LEU A 34 -4.86 15.20 -15.32
C LEU A 34 -4.17 13.92 -15.80
N ILE A 35 -3.27 13.37 -14.97
CA ILE A 35 -2.67 12.06 -15.19
C ILE A 35 -3.32 11.09 -14.22
N VAL A 36 -3.79 9.95 -14.74
CA VAL A 36 -4.47 8.91 -13.95
C VAL A 36 -3.59 7.68 -13.92
N ASP A 37 -3.11 7.30 -12.73
CA ASP A 37 -2.42 6.02 -12.50
C ASP A 37 -3.38 5.01 -11.88
N ARG A 38 -3.53 3.86 -12.56
CA ARG A 38 -4.39 2.73 -12.16
C ARG A 38 -3.60 1.53 -11.63
N ASN A 39 -2.27 1.64 -11.60
CA ASN A 39 -1.38 0.55 -11.21
C ASN A 39 -0.89 0.71 -9.77
N PHE A 40 -1.19 1.83 -9.13
CA PHE A 40 -0.84 2.03 -7.74
C PHE A 40 -1.67 1.13 -6.83
N VAL A 41 -1.00 0.19 -6.15
CA VAL A 41 -1.62 -0.68 -5.16
C VAL A 41 -1.23 -0.18 -3.78
N ALA A 42 -2.22 0.23 -2.98
CA ALA A 42 -1.97 0.72 -1.63
C ALA A 42 -1.46 -0.41 -0.73
N TYR A 43 -0.59 -0.08 0.23
CA TYR A 43 0.02 -1.07 1.11
C TYR A 43 0.32 -0.52 2.49
N PHE A 44 0.51 -1.42 3.45
CA PHE A 44 1.07 -1.12 4.77
C PHE A 44 2.11 -2.17 5.16
N TYR A 45 2.82 -1.91 6.26
CA TYR A 45 3.80 -2.85 6.82
C TYR A 45 3.31 -3.36 8.17
N ALA A 46 3.31 -4.68 8.35
CA ALA A 46 3.22 -5.32 9.66
C ALA A 46 4.64 -5.70 10.10
N VAL A 47 5.12 -5.10 11.19
CA VAL A 47 6.45 -5.39 11.74
C VAL A 47 6.38 -6.69 12.53
N ILE A 48 7.29 -7.62 12.26
CA ILE A 48 7.28 -8.95 12.88
C ILE A 48 8.40 -9.03 13.91
N GLU A 49 8.09 -9.61 15.07
CA GLU A 49 9.08 -9.93 16.09
C GLU A 49 10.09 -10.97 15.59
N ASP A 50 11.36 -10.84 16.00
CA ASP A 50 12.45 -11.69 15.51
C ASP A 50 12.26 -13.19 15.85
N SER A 51 11.49 -13.48 16.89
CA SER A 51 11.14 -14.82 17.36
C SER A 51 10.08 -15.53 16.50
N VAL A 52 9.35 -14.80 15.65
CA VAL A 52 8.21 -15.32 14.91
C VAL A 52 8.55 -15.53 13.43
N ASN A 53 8.10 -16.67 12.89
CA ASN A 53 8.24 -16.95 11.47
C ASN A 53 7.17 -16.18 10.66
N PRO A 54 7.54 -15.20 9.82
CA PRO A 54 6.58 -14.38 9.07
C PRO A 54 5.70 -15.19 8.11
N SER A 55 6.15 -16.37 7.67
CA SER A 55 5.39 -17.22 6.74
C SER A 55 4.04 -17.68 7.31
N LYS A 56 3.95 -17.94 8.62
CA LYS A 56 2.67 -18.34 9.25
C LYS A 56 1.62 -17.23 9.17
N ILE A 57 2.05 -16.00 9.42
CA ILE A 57 1.20 -14.82 9.34
C ILE A 57 0.77 -14.57 7.89
N VAL A 58 1.68 -14.74 6.93
CA VAL A 58 1.33 -14.64 5.50
C VAL A 58 0.24 -15.65 5.11
N GLU A 59 0.32 -16.90 5.60
CA GLU A 59 -0.71 -17.92 5.34
C GLU A 59 -2.07 -17.54 5.95
N GLU A 60 -2.10 -17.03 7.18
CA GLU A 60 -3.32 -16.56 7.84
C GLU A 60 -3.97 -15.39 7.06
N ILE A 61 -3.16 -14.41 6.66
CA ILE A 61 -3.61 -13.26 5.85
C ILE A 61 -4.28 -13.75 4.55
N SER A 62 -3.66 -14.72 3.87
CA SER A 62 -4.16 -15.21 2.58
C SER A 62 -5.52 -15.91 2.67
N LYS A 63 -5.88 -16.44 3.84
CA LYS A 63 -7.13 -17.15 4.07
C LYS A 63 -8.29 -16.22 4.44
N GLU A 64 -8.03 -15.22 5.26
CA GLU A 64 -9.10 -14.43 5.89
C GLU A 64 -9.30 -13.03 5.29
N TYR A 65 -8.35 -12.52 4.50
CA TYR A 65 -8.34 -11.13 4.04
C TYR A 65 -8.43 -11.01 2.52
N LEU A 66 -9.64 -11.20 1.98
CA LEU A 66 -9.96 -11.22 0.54
C LEU A 66 -9.53 -9.97 -0.26
N PHE A 67 -9.36 -8.82 0.38
CA PHE A 67 -8.90 -7.58 -0.30
C PHE A 67 -7.38 -7.45 -0.36
N VAL A 68 -6.62 -8.37 0.26
CA VAL A 68 -5.17 -8.44 0.15
C VAL A 68 -4.81 -9.12 -1.17
N VAL A 69 -4.11 -8.40 -2.04
CA VAL A 69 -3.73 -8.89 -3.38
C VAL A 69 -2.29 -9.39 -3.44
N LYS A 70 -1.44 -8.99 -2.48
CA LYS A 70 -0.06 -9.43 -2.41
C LYS A 70 0.48 -9.26 -1.00
N THR A 71 1.31 -10.20 -0.57
CA THR A 71 2.16 -10.08 0.61
C THR A 71 3.61 -10.31 0.22
N GLU A 72 4.53 -9.53 0.80
CA GLU A 72 5.97 -9.69 0.60
C GLU A 72 6.68 -9.60 1.94
N ILE A 73 7.47 -10.62 2.28
CA ILE A 73 8.38 -10.53 3.43
C ILE A 73 9.57 -9.68 3.00
N VAL A 74 9.82 -8.60 3.73
CA VAL A 74 10.85 -7.62 3.41
C VAL A 74 11.65 -7.22 4.64
N GLU A 75 12.89 -6.81 4.43
CA GLU A 75 13.68 -6.14 5.46
C GLU A 75 13.49 -4.63 5.36
N ARG A 76 13.26 -3.97 6.51
CA ARG A 76 13.10 -2.52 6.62
C ARG A 76 13.82 -2.01 7.86
N LYS A 77 13.83 -0.69 8.03
CA LYS A 77 14.32 -0.06 9.27
C LYS A 77 13.14 0.55 10.02
N PHE A 78 13.05 0.26 11.32
CA PHE A 78 12.09 0.89 12.23
C PHE A 78 12.88 1.60 13.34
N PHE A 79 12.76 2.93 13.40
CA PHE A 79 13.61 3.79 14.23
C PHE A 79 15.12 3.49 14.08
N GLY A 80 15.56 3.28 12.83
CA GLY A 80 16.96 2.99 12.50
C GLY A 80 17.40 1.53 12.69
N LYS A 81 16.62 0.69 13.41
CA LYS A 81 16.95 -0.72 13.62
C LYS A 81 16.43 -1.60 12.48
N PRO A 82 17.21 -2.55 11.95
CA PRO A 82 16.72 -3.49 10.96
C PRO A 82 15.61 -4.35 11.56
N VAL A 83 14.52 -4.55 10.83
CA VAL A 83 13.37 -5.39 11.20
C VAL A 83 12.90 -6.19 10.00
N LYS A 84 12.33 -7.37 10.27
CA LYS A 84 11.50 -8.07 9.28
C LYS A 84 10.09 -7.50 9.30
N ALA A 85 9.53 -7.27 8.14
CA ALA A 85 8.16 -6.79 7.98
C ALA A 85 7.46 -7.53 6.84
N ILE A 86 6.14 -7.64 6.94
CA ILE A 86 5.30 -8.08 5.85
C ILE A 86 4.73 -6.83 5.18
N LYS A 87 5.08 -6.60 3.92
CA LYS A 87 4.40 -5.62 3.05
C LYS A 87 3.08 -6.22 2.61
N VAL A 88 1.98 -5.62 3.01
CA VAL A 88 0.62 -6.09 2.74
C VAL A 88 -0.03 -5.14 1.75
N CYS A 89 -0.25 -5.59 0.52
CA CYS A 89 -0.84 -4.81 -0.54
C CYS A 89 -2.34 -5.09 -0.63
N CYS A 90 -3.16 -4.04 -0.57
CA CYS A 90 -4.61 -4.11 -0.61
C CYS A 90 -5.14 -3.50 -1.91
N LYS A 91 -6.15 -4.13 -2.51
CA LYS A 91 -6.82 -3.58 -3.71
C LYS A 91 -7.56 -2.29 -3.39
N ASN A 92 -8.28 -2.26 -2.26
CA ASN A 92 -9.03 -1.09 -1.82
C ASN A 92 -8.27 -0.38 -0.69
N PRO A 93 -7.83 0.89 -0.86
CA PRO A 93 -7.19 1.66 0.19
C PRO A 93 -8.05 1.82 1.46
N ASP A 94 -9.37 1.87 1.33
CA ASP A 94 -10.30 2.12 2.44
C ASP A 94 -10.33 0.98 3.46
N VAL A 95 -9.91 -0.23 3.07
CA VAL A 95 -9.83 -1.38 3.99
C VAL A 95 -8.55 -1.37 4.84
N ILE A 96 -7.53 -0.59 4.45
CA ILE A 96 -6.22 -0.58 5.12
C ILE A 96 -6.33 -0.28 6.62
N PRO A 97 -7.05 0.76 7.07
CA PRO A 97 -7.15 1.05 8.50
C PRO A 97 -7.79 -0.09 9.31
N LYS A 98 -8.76 -0.81 8.72
CA LYS A 98 -9.41 -1.96 9.35
C LYS A 98 -8.42 -3.12 9.47
N TYR A 99 -7.72 -3.46 8.40
CA TYR A 99 -6.79 -4.59 8.37
C TYR A 99 -5.55 -4.34 9.23
N ALA A 100 -4.97 -3.15 9.14
CA ALA A 100 -3.83 -2.78 9.97
C ALA A 100 -4.16 -2.83 11.47
N ARG A 101 -5.39 -2.51 11.87
CA ARG A 101 -5.84 -2.69 13.27
C ARG A 101 -6.00 -4.17 13.63
N ALA A 102 -6.59 -4.98 12.76
CA ALA A 102 -6.78 -6.41 13.01
C ALA A 102 -5.45 -7.15 13.15
N PHE A 103 -4.45 -6.81 12.34
CA PHE A 103 -3.14 -7.49 12.34
C PHE A 103 -2.36 -7.24 13.64
N ARG A 104 -2.67 -6.20 14.41
CA ARG A 104 -2.06 -6.00 15.74
C ARG A 104 -2.41 -7.10 16.74
N SER A 105 -3.50 -7.83 16.48
CA SER A 105 -3.92 -8.96 17.31
C SER A 105 -3.20 -10.26 16.95
N PHE A 106 -2.44 -10.29 15.84
CA PHE A 106 -1.67 -11.46 15.46
C PHE A 106 -0.46 -11.61 16.35
N GLU A 107 -0.23 -12.84 16.80
CA GLU A 107 0.93 -13.18 17.62
C GLU A 107 2.24 -12.85 16.87
N GLY A 108 3.10 -12.05 17.49
CA GLY A 108 4.36 -11.63 16.89
C GLY A 108 4.29 -10.43 15.95
N VAL A 109 3.15 -9.75 15.83
CA VAL A 109 3.06 -8.45 15.14
C VAL A 109 3.22 -7.32 16.15
N LYS A 110 4.09 -6.34 15.84
CA LYS A 110 4.40 -5.18 16.69
C LYS A 110 3.68 -3.91 16.28
#